data_AF-A0A6S6TT29-F1
#
_entry.id   AF-A0A6S6TT29-F1
#
_cell.length_a   1.000
_cell.length_b   1.000
_cell.length_c   1.000
_cell.angle_alpha   90.00
_cell.angle_beta   90.00
_cell.angle_gamma   90.00
#
_symmetry.space_group_name_H-M   'P 1'
#
loop_
_entity.id
_entity.type
_entity.pdbx_description
1 polymer ?
#
loop_
_entity_poly.entity_id
_entity_poly.type
_entity_poly.pdbx_seq_one_letter_code
_entity_poly.pdbx_strand_id
1 'polypeptide(L)' 'MSEQSRFKMRCRRGMKELDFVLTRYLERHFESADKEEIRLFDELLELQDPVLFGVLFELEPTPEHFIALAEKIRQV' A
#
# COMPACT_ATOMS: atom_id res chain seq x y z
N MET A 1 -5.68 9.76 18.29
CA MET A 1 -6.03 9.08 17.02
C MET A 1 -4.75 8.45 16.50
N SER A 2 -4.72 7.13 16.34
CA SER A 2 -3.52 6.40 15.92
C SER A 2 -3.29 6.58 14.41
N GLU A 3 -2.05 6.77 13.97
CA GLU A 3 -1.71 6.94 12.55
C GLU A 3 -2.23 5.77 11.70
N GLN A 4 -2.17 4.54 12.24
CA GLN A 4 -2.77 3.33 11.67
C GLN A 4 -4.23 3.51 11.24
N SER A 5 -5.07 4.14 12.05
CA SER A 5 -6.49 4.32 11.72
C SER A 5 -6.69 5.28 10.55
N ARG A 6 -5.81 6.29 10.41
CA ARG A 6 -5.84 7.22 9.27
C ARG A 6 -5.48 6.51 7.98
N PHE A 7 -4.43 5.69 7.99
CA PHE A 7 -4.05 4.87 6.84
C PHE A 7 -5.10 3.82 6.50
N LYS A 8 -5.66 3.13 7.51
CA LYS A 8 -6.76 2.16 7.32
C LYS A 8 -7.95 2.79 6.61
N MET A 9 -8.24 4.06 6.89
CA MET A 9 -9.31 4.80 6.21
C MET A 9 -8.96 5.15 4.75
N ARG A 10 -7.68 5.40 4.43
CA ARG A 10 -7.17 5.61 3.05
C ARG A 10 -7.11 4.31 2.24
N CYS A 11 -6.96 3.15 2.90
CA CYS A 11 -6.99 1.84 2.25
C CYS A 11 -8.39 1.42 1.76
N ARG A 12 -9.46 2.05 2.26
CA ARG A 12 -10.84 1.78 1.86
C ARG A 12 -11.11 2.27 0.44
N ARG A 13 -10.81 1.42 -0.54
CA ARG A 13 -10.97 1.69 -1.98
C ARG A 13 -12.19 0.99 -2.56
N GLY A 14 -12.55 1.32 -3.80
CA GLY A 14 -13.69 0.71 -4.49
C GLY A 14 -13.53 -0.78 -4.79
N MET A 15 -12.29 -1.27 -4.85
CA MET A 15 -11.95 -2.68 -5.12
C MET A 15 -11.61 -3.43 -3.84
N LYS A 16 -12.24 -4.60 -3.66
CA LYS A 16 -12.02 -5.46 -2.48
C LYS A 16 -10.61 -6.02 -2.43
N GLU A 17 -10.02 -6.33 -3.57
CA GLU A 17 -8.65 -6.83 -3.63
C GLU A 17 -7.66 -5.81 -3.06
N LEU A 18 -7.78 -4.54 -3.47
CA LEU A 18 -6.95 -3.45 -2.96
C LEU A 18 -7.15 -3.25 -1.45
N ASP A 19 -8.40 -3.19 -1.01
CA ASP A 19 -8.72 -3.04 0.42
C ASP A 19 -8.11 -4.18 1.26
N PHE A 20 -8.18 -5.41 0.78
CA PHE A 20 -7.62 -6.58 1.44
C PHE A 20 -6.10 -6.53 1.55
N VAL A 21 -5.38 -6.36 0.42
CA VAL A 21 -3.90 -6.37 0.43
C VAL A 21 -3.33 -5.19 1.19
N LEU A 22 -3.91 -3.99 1.04
CA LEU A 22 -3.44 -2.79 1.73
C LEU A 22 -3.71 -2.86 3.24
N THR A 23 -4.88 -3.36 3.66
CA THR A 23 -5.19 -3.54 5.08
C THR A 23 -4.31 -4.61 5.71
N ARG A 24 -4.09 -5.73 5.02
CA ARG A 24 -3.23 -6.82 5.51
C ARG A 24 -1.78 -6.36 5.64
N TYR A 25 -1.28 -5.63 4.65
CA TYR A 25 0.03 -5.00 4.71
C TYR A 25 0.13 -4.03 5.88
N LEU A 26 -0.86 -3.14 6.03
CA LEU A 26 -0.89 -2.20 7.15
C LEU A 26 -0.84 -2.93 8.51
N GLU A 27 -1.65 -3.96 8.71
CA GLU A 27 -1.72 -4.64 10.02
C GLU A 27 -0.44 -5.42 10.37
N ARG A 28 0.32 -5.89 9.37
CA ARG A 28 1.55 -6.67 9.59
C ARG A 28 2.82 -5.83 9.54
N HIS A 29 2.89 -4.90 8.61
CA HIS A 29 4.08 -4.11 8.36
C HIS A 29 4.06 -2.77 9.08
N PHE A 30 2.93 -2.17 9.42
CA PHE A 30 2.93 -0.85 10.08
C PHE A 30 3.59 -0.87 11.47
N GLU A 31 3.60 -2.01 12.17
CA GLU A 31 4.33 -2.14 13.45
C GLU A 31 5.86 -2.22 13.27
N SER A 32 6.32 -2.64 12.09
CA SER A 32 7.75 -2.83 11.77
C SER A 32 8.28 -1.87 10.70
N ALA A 33 7.42 -1.04 10.12
CA ALA A 33 7.75 -0.15 9.01
C ALA A 33 8.52 1.07 9.52
N ASP A 34 9.61 1.36 8.83
CA ASP A 34 10.38 2.58 9.05
C ASP A 34 9.65 3.82 8.52
N LYS A 35 10.08 5.00 8.98
CA LYS A 35 9.51 6.28 8.54
C LYS A 35 9.58 6.47 7.02
N GLU A 36 10.62 5.95 6.38
CA GLU A 36 10.76 5.98 4.92
C GLU A 36 9.73 5.08 4.23
N GLU A 37 9.48 3.87 4.75
CA GLU A 37 8.46 2.98 4.21
C GLU A 37 7.05 3.55 4.39
N ILE A 38 6.76 4.12 5.56
CA ILE A 38 5.46 4.77 5.82
C ILE A 38 5.25 5.93 4.85
N ARG A 39 6.31 6.70 4.56
CA ARG A 39 6.25 7.79 3.58
C ARG A 39 5.99 7.27 2.17
N LEU A 40 6.74 6.25 1.73
CA LEU A 40 6.51 5.61 0.44
C LEU A 40 5.10 5.02 0.34
N PHE A 41 4.58 4.46 1.43
CA PHE A 41 3.22 3.93 1.47
C PHE A 41 2.17 5.04 1.40
N ASP A 42 2.39 6.19 2.04
CA ASP A 42 1.51 7.35 1.88
C ASP A 42 1.52 7.86 0.44
N GLU A 43 2.69 8.03 -0.18
CA GLU A 43 2.83 8.43 -1.59
C GLU A 43 2.15 7.41 -2.54
N LEU A 44 2.31 6.11 -2.27
CA LEU A 44 1.64 5.05 -3.01
C LEU A 44 0.11 5.12 -2.86
N LEU A 45 -0.40 5.45 -1.67
CA LEU A 45 -1.82 5.66 -1.43
C LEU A 45 -2.37 6.96 -2.04
N GLU A 46 -1.52 7.91 -2.46
CA GLU A 46 -1.95 9.06 -3.26
C GLU A 46 -2.25 8.69 -4.72
N LEU A 47 -1.80 7.51 -5.17
CA LEU A 47 -2.09 7.01 -6.51
C LEU A 47 -3.57 6.60 -6.65
N GLN A 48 -4.06 6.70 -7.89
CA GLN A 48 -5.41 6.29 -8.26
C GLN A 48 -5.59 4.77 -8.17
N ASP A 49 -6.80 4.31 -7.86
CA ASP A 49 -7.18 2.88 -7.79
C ASP A 49 -6.65 2.02 -8.96
N PRO A 50 -6.84 2.39 -10.24
CA PRO A 50 -6.33 1.59 -11.36
C PRO A 50 -4.79 1.51 -11.42
N VAL A 51 -4.09 2.57 -11.01
CA VAL A 51 -2.62 2.58 -10.97
C VAL A 51 -2.12 1.66 -9.87
N LEU A 52 -2.72 1.74 -8.68
CA LEU A 52 -2.40 0.84 -7.58
C LEU A 52 -2.68 -0.62 -7.91
N PHE A 53 -3.81 -0.88 -8.57
CA PHE A 53 -4.10 -2.21 -9.07
C PHE A 53 -3.01 -2.66 -10.05
N GLY A 54 -2.62 -1.82 -11.01
CA GLY A 54 -1.55 -2.14 -11.95
C GLY A 54 -0.20 -2.40 -11.29
N VAL A 55 0.17 -1.59 -10.29
CA VAL A 55 1.40 -1.75 -9.51
C VAL A 55 1.37 -3.02 -8.68
N LEU A 56 0.27 -3.34 -8.02
CA LEU A 56 0.19 -4.53 -7.16
C LEU A 56 0.05 -5.84 -7.94
N PHE A 57 -0.60 -5.79 -9.12
CA PHE A 57 -0.83 -6.96 -9.98
C PHE A 57 0.16 -7.06 -11.15
N GLU A 58 1.25 -6.28 -11.13
CA GLU A 58 2.29 -6.31 -12.18
C GLU A 58 1.75 -6.03 -13.60
N LEU A 59 0.64 -5.29 -13.70
CA LEU A 59 0.06 -4.88 -14.98
C LEU A 59 0.72 -3.61 -15.52
N GLU A 60 1.30 -2.80 -14.64
CA GLU A 60 1.97 -1.54 -14.94
C GLU A 60 3.41 -1.57 -14.41
N PRO A 61 4.36 -0.89 -15.08
CA PRO A 61 5.73 -0.77 -14.60
C PRO A 61 5.75 -0.02 -13.26
N THR A 62 6.17 -0.71 -12.20
CA THR A 62 6.28 -0.10 -10.87
C THR A 62 7.55 0.75 -10.81
N PRO A 63 7.47 2.03 -10.40
CA PRO A 63 8.65 2.88 -10.22
C PRO A 63 9.63 2.24 -9.24
N GLU A 64 10.94 2.38 -9.49
CA GLU A 64 12.01 1.69 -8.72
C GLU A 64 11.88 1.88 -7.20
N HIS A 65 11.48 3.08 -6.77
CA HIS A 65 11.28 3.41 -5.36
C HIS A 65 10.08 2.71 -4.71
N PHE A 66 9.10 2.25 -5.50
CA PHE A 66 7.94 1.49 -5.02
C PHE A 66 8.09 -0.01 -5.19
N ILE A 67 9.08 -0.51 -5.94
CA ILE A 67 9.23 -1.95 -6.20
C ILE A 67 9.30 -2.74 -4.90
N ALA A 68 10.21 -2.37 -4.00
CA ALA A 68 10.39 -3.08 -2.72
C ALA A 68 9.12 -3.07 -1.86
N LEU A 69 8.39 -1.95 -1.85
CA LEU A 69 7.14 -1.79 -1.10
C LEU A 69 6.00 -2.62 -1.73
N ALA A 70 5.84 -2.54 -3.05
CA ALA A 70 4.84 -3.29 -3.80
C ALA A 70 5.06 -4.80 -3.65
N GLU A 71 6.30 -5.28 -3.74
CA GLU A 71 6.64 -6.68 -3.49
C GLU A 71 6.26 -7.11 -2.07
N LYS A 72 6.56 -6.30 -1.05
CA LYS A 72 6.12 -6.59 0.32
C LYS A 72 4.60 -6.70 0.42
N ILE A 73 3.86 -5.76 -0.17
CA ILE A 73 2.38 -5.78 -0.17
C ILE A 73 1.84 -7.03 -0.89
N ARG A 74 2.49 -7.49 -1.97
CA ARG A 74 2.12 -8.72 -2.69
C ARG A 74 2.39 -10.00 -1.89
N GLN A 75 3.39 -9.99 -1.00
CA GLN A 75 3.77 -11.16 -0.20
C GLN A 75 2.94 -11.36 1.07
N VAL A 76 2.05 -10.42 1.40
CA VAL A 76 1.28 -10.48 2.66
C VAL A 76 0.15 -11.47 2.58
#